data_AF-A0A434TAW9-F1
#
_entry.id   AF-A0A434TAW9-F1
#
_cell.length_a   1.000
_cell.length_b   1.000
_cell.length_c   1.000
_cell.angle_alpha   90.00
_cell.angle_beta   90.00
_cell.angle_gamma   90.00
#
_symmetry.space_group_name_H-M   'P 1'
#
loop_
_entity.id
_entity.type
_entity.pdbx_description
1 polymer ?
#
loop_
_entity_poly.entity_id
_entity_poly.type
_entity_poly.pdbx_seq_one_letter_code
_entity_poly.pdbx_strand_id
1 'polypeptide(L)'
;NRRMLLAQTAGFAIAGLCAGKVSAKVLPGIAKASMRGSINATELGVQPGTLDDQSKAFTKLLNDASERDAPVFLPQGTYVVSNLKLPARLRLSGVPGATRIVYGGNGHLMMVEQAEHIELGGLVFDGSNRWLADYA
;
A
#
# COMPACT_ATOMS: atom_id res chain seq x y z
N ASN A 1 56.64 -11.29 55.43
CA ASN A 1 57.25 -10.87 54.16
C ASN A 1 56.35 -11.28 53.01
N ARG A 2 55.38 -10.51 52.50
CA ARG A 2 55.29 -9.09 52.11
C ARG A 2 56.36 -8.68 51.08
N ARG A 3 56.08 -8.97 49.80
CA ARG A 3 56.66 -8.47 48.51
C ARG A 3 56.31 -9.56 47.47
N MET A 4 55.66 -9.37 46.34
CA MET A 4 55.47 -8.20 45.47
C MET A 4 54.19 -8.42 44.66
N LEU A 5 53.43 -7.34 44.49
CA LEU A 5 52.35 -7.19 43.52
C LEU A 5 52.92 -6.55 42.24
N LEU A 6 52.24 -6.83 41.12
CA LEU A 6 52.24 -6.13 39.83
C LEU A 6 53.40 -6.38 38.83
N ALA A 7 53.10 -7.17 37.80
CA ALA A 7 53.62 -7.04 36.43
C ALA A 7 52.47 -7.44 35.48
N GLN A 8 51.67 -6.47 35.02
CA GLN A 8 51.76 -5.84 33.69
C GLN A 8 51.48 -6.80 32.51
N THR A 9 50.20 -6.82 32.12
CA THR A 9 49.62 -6.78 30.76
C THR A 9 50.50 -7.10 29.54
N ALA A 10 50.12 -8.11 28.75
CA ALA A 10 50.04 -8.05 27.29
C ALA A 10 49.47 -9.37 26.72
N GLY A 11 48.51 -9.29 25.78
CA GLY A 11 48.16 -10.41 24.90
C GLY A 11 46.68 -10.66 24.69
N PHE A 12 45.99 -9.75 23.99
CA PHE A 12 44.75 -10.09 23.29
C PHE A 12 45.07 -11.06 22.15
N ALA A 13 44.41 -12.22 22.11
CA ALA A 13 44.29 -13.04 20.91
C ALA A 13 42.82 -13.44 20.72
N ILE A 14 42.05 -12.57 20.08
CA ILE A 14 40.74 -12.90 19.52
C ILE A 14 41.02 -13.65 18.22
N ALA A 15 40.95 -14.97 18.24
CA ALA A 15 41.05 -15.79 17.05
C ALA A 15 39.66 -16.33 16.66
N GLY A 16 39.09 -15.70 15.63
CA GLY A 16 38.25 -16.39 14.65
C GLY A 16 36.78 -16.59 14.99
N LEU A 17 36.01 -15.52 15.16
CA LEU A 17 34.58 -15.60 14.81
C LEU A 17 34.50 -15.50 13.29
N CYS A 18 34.20 -16.62 12.63
CA CYS A 18 33.87 -16.67 11.21
C CYS A 18 32.82 -15.59 10.91
N ALA A 19 33.24 -14.51 10.26
CA ALA A 19 32.35 -13.53 9.65
C ALA A 19 31.70 -14.17 8.41
N GLY A 20 30.84 -15.15 8.64
CA GLY A 20 29.82 -15.49 7.68
C GLY A 20 28.95 -14.26 7.54
N LYS A 21 29.12 -13.54 6.44
CA LYS A 21 28.13 -12.55 5.99
C LYS A 21 26.86 -13.35 5.73
N VAL A 22 26.03 -13.53 6.74
CA VAL A 22 24.63 -13.90 6.54
C VAL A 22 24.01 -12.66 5.92
N SER A 23 24.17 -12.54 4.61
CA SER A 23 23.38 -11.62 3.82
C SER A 23 21.97 -12.17 3.88
N ALA A 24 21.20 -11.75 4.87
CA ALA A 24 19.76 -11.88 4.83
C ALA A 24 19.31 -11.08 3.60
N LYS A 25 19.21 -11.79 2.47
CA LYS A 25 18.63 -11.24 1.25
C LYS A 25 17.21 -10.88 1.62
N VAL A 26 16.97 -9.59 1.83
CA VAL A 26 15.62 -9.04 1.99
C VAL A 26 14.88 -9.48 0.73
N LEU A 27 13.99 -10.45 0.89
CA LEU A 27 13.09 -10.87 -0.18
C LEU A 27 12.23 -9.64 -0.52
N PRO A 28 12.25 -9.16 -1.78
CA PRO A 28 11.37 -8.08 -2.18
C PRO A 28 9.94 -8.56 -1.97
N GLY A 29 9.23 -7.90 -1.05
CA GLY A 29 7.78 -7.98 -0.92
C GLY A 29 7.22 -9.36 -0.64
N ILE A 30 7.22 -9.77 0.64
CA ILE A 30 6.02 -10.45 1.14
C ILE A 30 4.93 -9.38 1.20
N ALA A 31 4.37 -9.04 0.04
CA ALA A 31 3.19 -8.21 -0.05
C ALA A 31 2.06 -8.99 0.63
N LYS A 32 1.74 -8.64 1.89
CA LYS A 32 0.68 -9.27 2.68
C LYS A 32 -0.67 -9.34 1.94
N ALA A 33 -0.84 -8.49 0.92
CA ALA A 33 -1.95 -8.52 -0.02
C ALA A 33 -2.07 -9.86 -0.78
N SER A 34 -0.97 -10.40 -1.33
CA SER A 34 -1.03 -11.62 -2.15
C SER A 34 -1.39 -12.86 -1.31
N MET A 35 -0.96 -12.92 -0.03
CA MET A 35 -1.19 -14.08 0.85
C MET A 35 -2.65 -14.33 1.23
N ARG A 36 -3.55 -13.38 0.98
CA ARG A 36 -4.99 -13.51 1.28
C ARG A 36 -5.88 -13.53 0.03
N GLY A 37 -5.28 -13.68 -1.15
CA GLY A 37 -6.01 -13.61 -2.42
C GLY A 37 -6.47 -12.21 -2.80
N SER A 38 -5.87 -11.15 -2.21
CA SER A 38 -6.20 -9.78 -2.60
C SER A 38 -5.39 -9.33 -3.81
N ILE A 39 -6.01 -8.54 -4.68
CA ILE A 39 -5.35 -7.99 -5.87
C ILE A 39 -4.37 -6.90 -5.42
N ASN A 40 -3.15 -6.99 -5.93
CA ASN A 40 -2.13 -5.99 -5.69
C ASN A 40 -2.32 -4.81 -6.66
N ALA A 41 -2.72 -3.66 -6.13
CA ALA A 41 -2.99 -2.45 -6.91
C ALA A 41 -1.79 -2.01 -7.78
N THR A 42 -0.55 -2.19 -7.29
CA THR A 42 0.65 -1.78 -8.02
C THR A 42 0.92 -2.63 -9.26
N GLU A 43 0.47 -3.89 -9.29
CA GLU A 43 0.58 -4.78 -10.46
C GLU A 43 -0.34 -4.33 -11.61
N LEU A 44 -1.41 -3.59 -11.29
CA LEU A 44 -2.33 -3.00 -12.26
C LEU A 44 -2.03 -1.53 -12.56
N GLY A 45 -0.86 -1.03 -12.13
CA GLY A 45 -0.37 0.31 -12.44
C GLY A 45 -0.93 1.41 -11.53
N VAL A 46 -1.65 1.06 -10.46
CA VAL A 46 -2.11 2.02 -9.45
C VAL A 46 -0.97 2.26 -8.46
N GLN A 47 -0.40 3.45 -8.50
CA GLN A 47 0.78 3.84 -7.74
C GLN A 47 0.42 4.88 -6.66
N PRO A 48 0.88 4.71 -5.41
CA PRO A 48 0.68 5.72 -4.38
C PRO A 48 1.52 6.97 -4.64
N GLY A 49 0.98 8.15 -4.33
CA GLY A 49 1.73 9.40 -4.24
C GLY A 49 2.05 10.09 -5.56
N THR A 50 1.54 9.59 -6.69
CA THR A 50 1.56 10.35 -7.94
C THR A 50 0.46 11.42 -7.95
N LEU A 51 0.75 12.56 -8.59
CA LEU A 51 -0.19 13.64 -8.86
C LEU A 51 -1.00 13.40 -10.15
N ASP A 52 -0.59 12.44 -10.97
CA ASP A 52 -1.27 12.11 -12.22
C ASP A 52 -2.64 11.50 -11.95
N ASP A 53 -3.59 11.73 -12.86
CA ASP A 53 -4.88 11.07 -12.81
C ASP A 53 -4.71 9.56 -13.09
N GLN A 54 -5.14 8.75 -12.13
CA GLN A 54 -5.03 7.30 -12.18
C GLN A 54 -6.35 6.61 -12.51
N SER A 55 -7.38 7.34 -12.96
CA SER A 55 -8.76 6.84 -13.07
C SER A 55 -8.87 5.62 -13.96
N LYS A 56 -8.08 5.57 -15.05
CA LYS A 56 -8.04 4.42 -15.97
C LYS A 56 -7.48 3.16 -15.31
N ALA A 57 -6.35 3.29 -14.61
CA ALA A 57 -5.72 2.16 -13.90
C ALA A 57 -6.62 1.69 -12.75
N PHE A 58 -7.21 2.63 -12.02
CA PHE A 58 -8.11 2.35 -10.92
C PHE A 58 -9.38 1.63 -11.40
N THR A 59 -10.00 2.09 -12.49
CA THR A 59 -11.16 1.42 -13.09
C THR A 59 -10.85 -0.03 -13.45
N LYS A 60 -9.68 -0.29 -14.05
CA LYS A 60 -9.25 -1.65 -14.35
C LYS A 60 -9.10 -2.50 -13.08
N LEU A 61 -8.47 -1.94 -12.04
CA LEU A 61 -8.32 -2.61 -10.74
C LEU A 61 -9.68 -2.98 -10.12
N LEU A 62 -10.66 -2.07 -10.14
CA LEU A 62 -11.99 -2.32 -9.58
C LEU A 62 -12.74 -3.40 -10.37
N ASN A 63 -12.66 -3.37 -11.70
CA ASN A 63 -13.30 -4.36 -12.55
C ASN A 63 -12.69 -5.76 -12.36
N ASP A 64 -11.35 -5.86 -12.38
CA ASP A 64 -10.64 -7.13 -12.11
C ASP A 64 -11.00 -7.70 -10.73
N ALA A 65 -11.18 -6.83 -9.72
CA ALA A 65 -11.59 -7.23 -8.38
C ALA A 65 -13.00 -7.81 -8.36
N SER A 66 -13.94 -7.16 -9.04
CA SER A 66 -15.34 -7.60 -9.13
C SER A 66 -15.48 -8.91 -9.89
N GLU A 67 -14.77 -9.05 -11.02
CA GLU A 67 -14.78 -10.27 -11.85
C GLU A 67 -14.26 -11.49 -11.09
N ARG A 68 -13.30 -11.28 -10.18
CA ARG A 68 -12.66 -12.34 -9.39
C ARG A 68 -13.28 -12.53 -8.00
N ASP A 69 -14.28 -11.72 -7.63
CA ASP A 69 -14.81 -11.58 -6.26
C ASP A 69 -13.67 -11.46 -5.20
N ALA A 70 -12.61 -10.74 -5.57
CA ALA A 70 -11.38 -10.66 -4.82
C ALA A 70 -11.26 -9.30 -4.10
N PRO A 71 -10.87 -9.27 -2.82
CA PRO A 71 -10.64 -8.00 -2.14
C PRO A 71 -9.44 -7.25 -2.74
N VAL A 72 -9.45 -5.93 -2.60
CA VAL A 72 -8.34 -5.06 -2.98
C VAL A 72 -7.80 -4.36 -1.74
N PHE A 73 -6.49 -4.37 -1.59
CA PHE A 73 -5.79 -3.57 -0.59
C PHE A 73 -4.98 -2.48 -1.29
N LEU A 74 -5.25 -1.23 -0.94
CA LEU A 74 -4.49 -0.07 -1.36
C LEU A 74 -3.41 0.23 -0.31
N PRO A 75 -2.13 0.30 -0.72
CA PRO A 75 -1.08 0.84 0.13
C PRO A 75 -1.39 2.25 0.65
N GLN A 76 -0.64 2.67 1.67
CA GLN A 76 -0.64 4.06 2.10
C GLN A 76 -0.20 4.98 0.97
N GLY A 77 -0.83 6.15 0.86
CA GLY A 77 -0.52 7.14 -0.16
C GLY A 77 -1.75 7.85 -0.69
N THR A 78 -1.49 8.79 -1.58
CA THR A 78 -2.50 9.58 -2.27
C THR A 78 -2.76 9.01 -3.67
N TYR A 79 -4.03 8.92 -4.05
CA TYR A 79 -4.47 8.44 -5.36
C TYR A 79 -5.42 9.48 -5.97
N VAL A 80 -4.99 10.16 -7.03
CA VAL A 80 -5.83 11.15 -7.74
C VAL A 80 -6.68 10.42 -8.77
N VAL A 81 -8.01 10.52 -8.63
CA VAL A 81 -8.98 9.84 -9.50
C VAL A 81 -10.22 10.70 -9.71
N SER A 82 -10.95 10.41 -10.79
CA SER A 82 -12.28 10.96 -11.07
C SER A 82 -13.11 9.93 -11.84
N ASN A 83 -14.43 10.10 -11.85
CA ASN A 83 -15.39 9.30 -12.60
C ASN A 83 -15.30 7.79 -12.37
N LEU A 84 -14.97 7.35 -11.16
CA LEU A 84 -14.88 5.92 -10.88
C LEU A 84 -16.29 5.31 -10.80
N LYS A 85 -16.58 4.33 -11.66
CA LYS A 85 -17.77 3.49 -11.50
C LYS A 85 -17.41 2.30 -10.60
N LEU A 86 -18.07 2.17 -9.44
CA LEU A 86 -17.85 1.04 -8.55
C LEU A 86 -18.68 -0.16 -9.02
N PRO A 87 -18.04 -1.29 -9.39
CA PRO A 87 -18.75 -2.50 -9.82
C PRO A 87 -19.32 -3.28 -8.62
N ALA A 88 -20.19 -4.25 -8.89
CA ALA A 88 -20.77 -5.11 -7.86
C ALA A 88 -19.72 -5.95 -7.11
N ARG A 89 -20.02 -6.32 -5.86
CA ARG A 89 -19.18 -7.16 -4.98
C ARG A 89 -17.77 -6.61 -4.76
N LEU A 90 -17.62 -5.29 -4.79
CA LEU A 90 -16.34 -4.65 -4.54
C LEU A 90 -16.00 -4.64 -3.05
N ARG A 91 -14.82 -5.12 -2.69
CA ARG A 91 -14.24 -4.97 -1.34
C ARG A 91 -12.91 -4.23 -1.42
N LEU A 92 -12.93 -2.93 -1.15
CA LEU A 92 -11.77 -2.05 -1.24
C LEU A 92 -11.34 -1.60 0.16
N SER A 93 -10.08 -1.87 0.50
CA SER A 93 -9.49 -1.54 1.79
C SER A 93 -8.21 -0.73 1.63
N GLY A 94 -7.87 0.06 2.64
CA GLY A 94 -6.60 0.78 2.73
C GLY A 94 -6.07 0.87 4.15
N VAL A 95 -5.05 1.69 4.35
CA VAL A 95 -4.48 1.99 5.66
C VAL A 95 -5.26 3.16 6.30
N PRO A 96 -5.97 2.95 7.43
CA PRO A 96 -6.78 4.00 8.06
C PRO A 96 -5.99 5.29 8.29
N GLY A 97 -6.50 6.40 7.73
CA GLY A 97 -5.88 7.73 7.83
C GLY A 97 -4.67 7.97 6.91
N ALA A 98 -4.12 6.93 6.28
CA ALA A 98 -2.91 7.03 5.44
C ALA A 98 -3.16 6.69 3.95
N THR A 99 -4.27 6.06 3.60
CA THR A 99 -4.72 5.88 2.22
C THR A 99 -5.77 6.94 1.88
N ARG A 100 -5.45 7.83 0.95
CA ARG A 100 -6.30 8.95 0.54
C ARG A 100 -6.64 8.88 -0.95
N ILE A 101 -7.92 8.88 -1.25
CA ILE A 101 -8.47 8.97 -2.60
C ILE A 101 -8.89 10.42 -2.81
N VAL A 102 -8.24 11.08 -3.76
CA VAL A 102 -8.37 12.50 -4.03
C VAL A 102 -9.11 12.71 -5.33
N TYR A 103 -10.12 13.58 -5.31
CA TYR A 103 -10.87 13.95 -6.50
C TYR A 103 -10.02 14.81 -7.45
N GLY A 104 -9.86 14.34 -8.69
CA GLY A 104 -9.11 15.02 -9.73
C GLY A 104 -9.83 16.22 -10.37
N GLY A 105 -11.14 16.33 -10.21
CA GLY A 105 -11.93 17.47 -10.72
C GLY A 105 -12.72 17.22 -12.00
N ASN A 106 -12.71 16.00 -12.54
CA ASN A 106 -13.45 15.67 -13.75
C ASN A 106 -14.79 15.05 -13.35
N GLY A 107 -15.87 15.81 -13.19
CA GLY A 107 -17.21 15.25 -12.94
C GLY A 107 -17.49 14.87 -11.48
N HIS A 108 -17.26 13.62 -11.11
CA HIS A 108 -17.47 13.10 -9.75
C HIS A 108 -16.28 12.29 -9.27
N LEU A 109 -16.22 11.97 -7.97
CA LEU A 109 -15.17 11.10 -7.44
C LEU A 109 -15.46 9.63 -7.78
N MET A 110 -16.61 9.13 -7.31
CA MET A 110 -17.07 7.76 -7.54
C MET A 110 -18.59 7.73 -7.67
N MET A 111 -19.12 6.86 -8.51
CA MET A 111 -20.53 6.60 -8.70
C MET A 111 -20.78 5.11 -8.52
N VAL A 112 -21.93 4.79 -7.93
CA VAL A 112 -22.38 3.42 -7.74
C VAL A 112 -23.76 3.29 -8.37
N GLU A 113 -23.89 2.37 -9.32
CA GLU A 113 -25.17 2.06 -9.96
C GLU A 113 -25.47 0.58 -9.76
N GLN A 114 -26.68 0.26 -9.28
CA GLN A 114 -27.16 -1.13 -9.13
C GLN A 114 -26.20 -2.04 -8.32
N ALA A 115 -25.68 -1.57 -7.19
CA ALA A 115 -24.76 -2.35 -6.38
C ALA A 115 -25.46 -3.44 -5.56
N GLU A 116 -24.95 -4.68 -5.65
CA GLU A 116 -25.28 -5.77 -4.72
C GLU A 116 -24.58 -5.62 -3.37
N HIS A 117 -23.26 -5.47 -3.39
CA HIS A 117 -22.40 -5.46 -2.20
C HIS A 117 -21.16 -4.59 -2.43
N ILE A 118 -20.94 -3.60 -1.56
CA ILE A 118 -19.78 -2.70 -1.61
C ILE A 118 -19.23 -2.53 -0.19
N GLU A 119 -17.96 -2.88 0.01
CA GLU A 119 -17.22 -2.62 1.24
C GLU A 119 -16.09 -1.64 0.97
N LEU A 120 -16.06 -0.54 1.71
CA LEU A 120 -15.01 0.47 1.68
C LEU A 120 -14.47 0.65 3.10
N GLY A 121 -13.18 0.40 3.34
CA GLY A 121 -12.61 0.40 4.69
C GLY A 121 -11.22 1.00 4.78
N GLY A 122 -10.97 1.84 5.79
CA GLY A 122 -9.64 2.43 6.00
C GLY A 122 -9.22 3.42 4.91
N LEU A 123 -10.18 4.08 4.26
CA LEU A 123 -9.96 5.06 3.19
C LEU A 123 -10.33 6.46 3.66
N VAL A 124 -9.60 7.46 3.18
CA VAL A 124 -9.98 8.88 3.26
C VAL A 124 -10.40 9.35 1.88
N PHE A 125 -11.56 9.98 1.76
CA PHE A 125 -12.01 10.63 0.53
C PHE A 125 -11.82 12.13 0.65
N ASP A 126 -11.20 12.73 -0.37
CA ASP A 126 -10.83 14.14 -0.36
C ASP A 126 -11.30 14.82 -1.64
N GLY A 127 -12.22 15.78 -1.51
CA GLY A 127 -12.74 16.55 -2.65
C GLY A 127 -11.76 17.57 -3.23
N SER A 128 -10.61 17.81 -2.59
CA SER A 128 -9.60 18.81 -3.00
C SER A 128 -10.15 20.21 -3.24
N ASN A 129 -11.23 20.58 -2.54
CA ASN A 129 -11.95 21.84 -2.73
C ASN A 129 -12.39 22.07 -4.20
N ARG A 130 -12.65 20.99 -4.94
CA ARG A 130 -13.10 21.02 -6.33
C ARG A 130 -14.61 20.87 -6.40
N TRP A 131 -15.20 21.43 -7.45
CA TRP A 131 -16.63 21.36 -7.70
C TRP A 131 -17.01 20.00 -8.28
N LEU A 132 -18.13 19.46 -7.84
CA LEU A 132 -18.78 18.32 -8.48
C LEU A 132 -19.53 18.82 -9.72
N ALA A 133 -19.57 18.03 -10.79
CA ALA A 133 -20.46 18.32 -11.90
C ALA A 133 -21.92 18.07 -11.47
N ASP A 134 -22.81 18.89 -12.03
CA ASP A 134 -24.24 18.67 -11.91
C ASP A 134 -24.67 17.49 -12.78
N TYR A 135 -25.50 16.61 -12.24
CA TYR A 135 -26.12 15.50 -12.96
C TYR A 135 -27.61 15.84 -13.19
N ALA A 136 -28.05 15.74 -14.44
CA ALA A 136 -29.44 15.94 -14.86
C ALA A 136 -30.23 14.62 -14.85
#